data_AF-A0A927WZP4-F1
#
_entry.id   AF-A0A927WZP4-F1
#
_cell.length_a   1.000
_cell.length_b   1.000
_cell.length_c   1.000
_cell.angle_alpha   90.00
_cell.angle_beta   90.00
_cell.angle_gamma   90.00
#
_symmetry.space_group_name_H-M   'P 1'
#
loop_
_entity.id
_entity.type
_entity.pdbx_description
1 polymer ?
#
loop_
_entity_poly.entity_id
_entity_poly.type
_entity_poly.pdbx_seq_one_letter_code
_entity_poly.pdbx_strand_id
1 'polypeptide(L)'
;MFTSLKVNIMVTLLTVVMVFMLPWLDHFICRKLGVSLSDGISTNLDADRLLHIRKILLIIMFCVYLRAVSYVTFFSRSAADDYQLHIALFQDLGESIRIDLGFFGFIKTLFTNGFSRAMEHIKIRNPESLSQIYMNICMFIPMGYLLPYVFDWFRRNVTRRVIPVCFLASLLIENIQLISKHGFYDLDDLITNTLGGIIGRALYVAVAYVLTHPKWRSDLREYRKWRLNARSRALYPFMHKIHVVRTTLLGTDSNAIFDFYVTKLGFRLLKTVREEKTKDISYLLEFGKTQIEIRCIHDLTIIPLQTVTIACNNSERLKERLEQYNISTGSYRSDTYTGLRTFSFHGPDGVCITIIEE
;
A
#
# COMPACT_ATOMS: atom_id res chain seq x y z
N MET A 1 40.31 -1.50 10.35
CA MET A 1 39.48 -1.16 11.53
C MET A 1 39.11 0.33 11.61
N PHE A 2 40.05 1.28 11.48
CA PHE A 2 39.72 2.72 11.53
C PHE A 2 38.92 3.27 10.33
N THR A 3 39.04 2.63 9.16
CA THR A 3 38.27 2.97 7.95
C THR A 3 36.81 2.56 8.06
N SER A 4 36.50 1.41 8.65
CA SER A 4 35.12 0.96 8.84
C SER A 4 34.38 1.82 9.87
N LEU A 5 35.02 2.24 10.96
CA LEU A 5 34.36 3.10 11.95
C LEU A 5 33.96 4.48 11.38
N LYS A 6 34.86 5.14 10.63
CA LYS A 6 34.58 6.45 10.01
C LYS A 6 33.44 6.36 8.99
N VAL A 7 33.43 5.32 8.17
CA VAL A 7 32.38 5.13 7.18
C VAL A 7 31.04 4.79 7.84
N ASN A 8 31.04 3.99 8.91
CA ASN A 8 29.81 3.71 9.66
C ASN A 8 29.25 4.93 10.38
N ILE A 9 30.11 5.76 10.98
CA ILE A 9 29.67 7.05 11.55
C ILE A 9 29.07 7.92 10.44
N MET A 10 29.71 7.97 9.26
CA MET A 10 29.19 8.73 8.12
C MET A 10 27.82 8.22 7.64
N VAL A 11 27.65 6.90 7.50
CA VAL A 11 26.38 6.28 7.09
C VAL A 11 25.30 6.50 8.16
N THR A 12 25.61 6.33 9.43
CA THR A 12 24.67 6.59 10.53
C THR A 12 24.27 8.06 10.59
N LEU A 13 25.21 8.98 10.43
CA LEU A 13 24.93 10.42 10.44
C LEU A 13 24.10 10.84 9.21
N LEU A 14 24.39 10.27 8.04
CA LEU A 14 23.58 10.42 6.84
C LEU A 14 22.15 9.91 7.07
N THR A 15 22.00 8.73 7.69
CA THR A 15 20.70 8.14 8.06
C THR A 15 19.90 9.08 8.96
N VAL A 16 20.52 9.59 10.02
CA VAL A 16 19.87 10.49 10.98
C VAL A 16 19.44 11.78 10.29
N VAL A 17 20.32 12.41 9.51
CA VAL A 17 20.00 13.61 8.74
C VAL A 17 18.81 13.36 7.81
N MET A 18 18.81 12.26 7.06
CA MET A 18 17.70 11.88 6.18
C MET A 18 16.39 11.69 6.95
N VAL A 19 16.40 10.93 8.04
CA VAL A 19 15.19 10.56 8.78
C VAL A 19 14.48 11.78 9.37
N PHE A 20 15.23 12.80 9.80
CA PHE A 20 14.68 14.00 10.42
C PHE A 20 14.47 15.16 9.44
N MET A 21 15.44 15.43 8.55
CA MET A 21 15.35 16.59 7.66
C MET A 21 14.35 16.39 6.53
N LEU A 22 14.29 15.19 5.92
CA LEU A 22 13.41 14.95 4.77
C LEU A 22 11.93 15.19 5.14
N PRO A 23 11.36 14.57 6.19
CA PRO A 23 9.96 14.80 6.55
C PRO A 23 9.66 16.24 6.92
N TRP A 24 10.60 16.92 7.56
CA TRP A 24 10.44 18.31 7.95
C TRP A 24 10.41 19.23 6.74
N LEU A 25 11.33 19.04 5.79
CA LEU A 25 11.36 19.78 4.53
C LEU A 25 10.09 19.54 3.72
N ASP A 26 9.67 18.29 3.61
CA ASP A 26 8.44 17.92 2.91
C ASP A 26 7.21 18.54 3.56
N HIS A 27 7.10 18.48 4.89
CA HIS A 27 6.01 19.11 5.62
C HIS A 27 5.99 20.63 5.42
N PHE A 28 7.15 21.28 5.43
CA PHE A 28 7.28 22.72 5.18
C PHE A 28 6.84 23.08 3.76
N ILE A 29 7.30 22.33 2.74
CA ILE A 29 6.90 22.52 1.33
C ILE A 29 5.39 22.32 1.18
N CYS A 30 4.84 21.24 1.72
CA CYS A 30 3.41 20.93 1.66
C CYS A 30 2.57 22.04 2.29
N ARG A 31 2.97 22.55 3.47
CA ARG A 31 2.26 23.61 4.18
C ARG A 31 2.33 24.94 3.44
N LYS A 32 3.47 25.28 2.83
CA LYS A 32 3.67 26.54 2.10
C LYS A 32 2.94 26.57 0.76
N LEU A 33 2.87 25.42 0.07
CA LEU A 33 2.25 25.32 -1.25
C LEU A 33 0.78 24.89 -1.21
N GLY A 34 0.26 24.46 -0.06
CA GLY A 34 -1.11 23.98 0.09
C GLY A 34 -1.38 22.63 -0.58
N VAL A 35 -0.37 21.76 -0.64
CA VAL A 35 -0.42 20.48 -1.39
C VAL A 35 -0.30 19.30 -0.46
N SER A 36 -1.11 18.26 -0.67
CA SER A 36 -0.92 16.96 -0.04
C SER A 36 -0.13 16.03 -0.98
N LEU A 37 0.87 15.32 -0.43
CA LEU A 37 1.68 14.35 -1.17
C LEU A 37 0.89 13.11 -1.62
N SER A 38 -0.38 12.96 -1.18
CA SER A 38 -1.28 11.87 -1.56
C SER A 38 -2.25 12.22 -2.68
N ASP A 39 -2.79 13.44 -2.70
CA ASP A 39 -3.99 13.71 -3.49
C ASP A 39 -3.63 14.18 -4.92
N GLY A 40 -2.37 14.53 -5.17
CA GLY A 40 -1.84 14.84 -6.52
C GLY A 40 -2.50 16.03 -7.21
N ILE A 41 -3.45 16.70 -6.56
CA ILE A 41 -4.21 17.82 -7.08
C ILE A 41 -3.79 19.04 -6.27
N SER A 42 -2.89 19.83 -6.85
CA SER A 42 -2.59 21.16 -6.34
C SER A 42 -3.35 22.20 -7.16
N THR A 43 -3.92 23.19 -6.50
CA THR A 43 -4.44 24.39 -7.16
C THR A 43 -3.34 25.36 -7.58
N ASN A 44 -2.08 25.09 -7.20
CA ASN A 44 -0.92 25.93 -7.45
C ASN A 44 -0.10 25.41 -8.64
N LEU A 45 0.03 26.22 -9.68
CA LEU A 45 0.74 25.90 -10.93
C LEU A 45 2.23 25.57 -10.73
N ASP A 46 2.86 26.06 -9.66
CA ASP A 46 4.29 25.81 -9.37
C ASP A 46 4.53 24.55 -8.53
N ALA A 47 3.47 23.97 -7.94
CA ALA A 47 3.59 22.81 -7.08
C ALA A 47 4.14 21.59 -7.82
N ASP A 48 3.68 21.36 -9.05
CA ASP A 48 4.10 20.20 -9.85
C ASP A 48 5.60 20.26 -10.18
N ARG A 49 6.13 21.45 -10.50
CA ARG A 49 7.57 21.63 -10.73
C ARG A 49 8.39 21.31 -9.49
N LEU A 50 7.99 21.84 -8.34
CA LEU A 50 8.70 21.62 -7.07
C LEU A 50 8.65 20.16 -6.62
N LEU A 51 7.50 19.49 -6.77
CA LEU A 51 7.36 18.06 -6.50
C LEU A 51 8.24 17.22 -7.43
N HIS A 52 8.36 17.62 -8.70
CA HIS A 52 9.24 16.95 -9.65
C HIS A 52 10.73 17.14 -9.31
N ILE A 53 11.15 18.35 -8.96
CA ILE A 53 12.54 18.63 -8.52
C ILE A 53 12.87 17.82 -7.27
N ARG A 54 11.96 17.82 -6.28
CA ARG A 54 12.07 17.01 -5.06
C ARG A 54 12.28 15.53 -5.41
N LYS A 55 11.50 14.97 -6.33
CA LYS A 55 11.62 13.57 -6.76
C LYS A 55 12.98 13.27 -7.37
N ILE A 56 13.51 14.17 -8.20
CA ILE A 56 14.85 14.02 -8.79
C ILE A 56 15.92 14.02 -7.69
N LEU A 57 15.88 14.98 -6.76
CA LEU A 57 16.83 15.06 -5.65
C LEU A 57 16.82 13.79 -4.78
N LEU A 58 15.63 13.25 -4.50
CA LEU A 58 15.46 12.01 -3.75
C LEU A 58 16.07 10.80 -4.48
N ILE A 59 15.92 10.71 -5.80
CA ILE A 59 16.53 9.64 -6.61
C ILE A 59 18.06 9.76 -6.58
N ILE A 60 18.60 10.96 -6.79
CA ILE A 60 20.05 11.22 -6.74
C ILE A 60 20.60 10.79 -5.39
N MET A 61 19.95 11.21 -4.31
CA MET A 61 20.33 10.86 -2.94
C MET A 61 20.28 9.33 -2.70
N PHE A 62 19.25 8.65 -3.19
CA PHE A 62 19.15 7.19 -3.10
C PHE A 62 20.25 6.46 -3.89
N CYS A 63 20.61 6.96 -5.08
CA CYS A 63 21.71 6.41 -5.86
C CYS A 63 23.07 6.61 -5.18
N VAL A 64 23.32 7.78 -4.57
CA VAL A 64 24.53 8.04 -3.77
C VAL A 64 24.60 7.09 -2.58
N TYR A 65 23.49 6.88 -1.89
CA TYR A 65 23.39 5.91 -0.80
C TYR A 65 23.71 4.48 -1.26
N LEU A 66 23.08 4.01 -2.35
CA LEU A 66 23.35 2.67 -2.88
C LEU A 66 24.82 2.49 -3.25
N ARG A 67 25.43 3.49 -3.89
CA ARG A 67 26.87 3.48 -4.20
C ARG A 67 27.72 3.37 -2.94
N ALA A 68 27.37 4.10 -1.88
CA ALA A 68 28.09 4.04 -0.60
C ALA A 68 27.98 2.66 0.06
N VAL A 69 26.78 2.07 0.10
CA VAL A 69 26.57 0.70 0.62
C VAL A 69 27.37 -0.31 -0.18
N SER A 70 27.24 -0.32 -1.51
CA SER A 70 28.01 -1.23 -2.35
C SER A 70 29.53 -1.08 -2.15
N TYR A 71 30.02 0.15 -1.99
CA TYR A 71 31.44 0.38 -1.71
C TYR A 71 31.87 -0.28 -0.39
N VAL A 72 31.10 -0.10 0.68
CA VAL A 72 31.41 -0.71 1.98
C VAL A 72 31.34 -2.23 1.90
N THR A 73 30.31 -2.77 1.27
CA THR A 73 30.06 -4.21 1.29
C THR A 73 31.05 -5.00 0.42
N PHE A 74 31.50 -4.45 -0.71
CA PHE A 74 32.43 -5.14 -1.62
C PHE A 74 33.89 -4.79 -1.39
N PHE A 75 34.21 -3.54 -1.03
CA PHE A 75 35.60 -3.06 -0.98
C PHE A 75 36.16 -2.89 0.43
N SER A 76 35.37 -3.11 1.49
CA SER A 76 35.88 -3.04 2.87
C SER A 76 36.40 -4.37 3.43
N ARG A 77 36.18 -5.51 2.76
CA ARG A 77 36.66 -6.83 3.19
C ARG A 77 37.73 -7.32 2.20
N SER A 78 38.90 -7.71 2.71
CA SER A 78 39.98 -8.29 1.90
C SER A 78 39.59 -9.68 1.41
N ALA A 79 39.98 -10.04 0.18
CA ALA A 79 39.73 -11.38 -0.35
C ALA A 79 40.38 -12.44 0.55
N ALA A 80 39.61 -13.46 0.93
CA ALA A 80 40.10 -14.63 1.66
C ALA A 80 40.45 -15.74 0.66
N ASP A 81 41.52 -16.49 0.92
CA ASP A 81 42.01 -17.53 0.02
C ASP A 81 41.08 -18.77 -0.04
N ASP A 82 40.27 -18.98 1.00
CA ASP A 82 39.33 -20.10 1.15
C ASP A 82 37.86 -19.65 1.22
N TYR A 83 36.97 -20.46 0.63
CA TYR A 83 35.52 -20.32 0.78
C TYR A 83 35.09 -20.81 2.17
N GLN A 84 34.74 -19.90 3.09
CA GLN A 84 34.02 -20.30 4.31
C GLN A 84 32.52 -19.99 4.17
N LEU A 85 31.70 -20.98 4.49
CA LEU A 85 30.26 -20.94 4.35
C LEU A 85 29.65 -21.07 5.76
N HIS A 86 29.08 -19.99 6.28
CA HIS A 86 28.44 -19.95 7.59
C HIS A 86 26.92 -20.04 7.41
N ILE A 87 26.38 -21.26 7.54
CA ILE A 87 24.94 -21.55 7.40
C ILE A 87 24.22 -21.54 8.76
N ALA A 88 24.95 -21.45 9.87
CA ALA A 88 24.35 -21.48 11.20
C ALA A 88 23.74 -20.13 11.52
N LEU A 89 22.47 -20.16 11.90
CA LEU A 89 21.64 -18.98 12.12
C LEU A 89 21.74 -18.55 13.59
N PHE A 90 22.02 -17.27 13.83
CA PHE A 90 22.33 -16.64 15.11
C PHE A 90 23.63 -17.12 15.77
N GLN A 91 24.59 -17.61 14.99
CA GLN A 91 25.87 -18.05 15.55
C GLN A 91 26.67 -16.84 16.06
N ASP A 92 26.77 -15.77 15.27
CA ASP A 92 27.50 -14.56 15.68
C ASP A 92 26.84 -13.88 16.89
N LEU A 93 25.51 -13.93 16.96
CA LEU A 93 24.75 -13.43 18.10
C LEU A 93 24.95 -14.31 19.34
N GLY A 94 25.00 -15.64 19.18
CA GLY A 94 25.20 -16.60 20.27
C GLY A 94 26.63 -16.66 20.79
N GLU A 95 27.63 -16.41 19.93
CA GLU A 95 29.04 -16.30 20.34
C GLU A 95 29.31 -14.98 21.05
N SER A 96 28.57 -13.92 20.69
CA SER A 96 28.77 -12.59 21.24
C SER A 96 27.97 -12.29 22.51
N ILE A 97 26.77 -12.86 22.66
CA ILE A 97 25.89 -12.63 23.81
C ILE A 97 25.58 -13.95 24.52
N ARG A 98 25.90 -14.00 25.82
CA ARG A 98 25.38 -15.04 26.72
C ARG A 98 24.29 -14.46 27.61
N ILE A 99 23.11 -15.08 27.55
CA ILE A 99 21.99 -14.77 28.45
C ILE A 99 22.03 -15.79 29.59
N ASP A 100 22.41 -15.33 30.79
CA ASP A 100 22.62 -16.22 31.95
C ASP A 100 21.34 -16.99 32.36
N LEU A 101 20.15 -16.43 32.09
CA LEU A 101 18.85 -17.01 32.41
C LEU A 101 18.21 -17.80 31.23
N GLY A 102 18.88 -17.87 30.08
CA GLY A 102 18.28 -18.30 28.81
C GLY A 102 17.18 -17.35 28.30
N PHE A 103 16.74 -17.55 27.04
CA PHE A 103 15.79 -16.65 26.36
C PHE A 103 14.48 -16.45 27.14
N PHE A 104 13.86 -17.54 27.60
CA PHE A 104 12.59 -17.46 28.33
C PHE A 104 12.73 -16.78 29.70
N GLY A 105 13.84 -17.00 30.39
CA GLY A 105 14.13 -16.31 31.65
C GLY A 105 14.37 -14.81 31.43
N PHE A 106 15.08 -14.45 30.35
CA PHE A 106 15.26 -13.06 29.95
C PHE A 106 13.93 -12.37 29.60
N ILE A 107 13.09 -13.00 28.76
CA ILE A 107 11.78 -12.45 28.40
C ILE A 107 10.90 -12.29 29.63
N LYS A 108 10.88 -13.26 30.53
CA LYS A 108 10.14 -13.16 31.80
C LYS A 108 10.61 -11.94 32.58
N THR A 109 11.91 -11.80 32.81
CA THR A 109 12.51 -10.65 33.52
C THR A 109 12.25 -9.32 32.82
N LEU A 110 12.26 -9.27 31.49
CA LEU A 110 11.95 -8.08 30.69
C LEU A 110 10.52 -7.57 31.00
N PHE A 111 9.54 -8.48 31.02
CA PHE A 111 8.14 -8.14 31.24
C PHE A 111 7.76 -7.99 32.72
N THR A 112 8.41 -8.68 33.66
CA THR A 112 8.10 -8.56 35.09
C THR A 112 8.95 -7.54 35.83
N ASN A 113 10.26 -7.49 35.54
CA ASN A 113 11.24 -6.74 36.33
C ASN A 113 11.75 -5.49 35.60
N GLY A 114 11.36 -5.31 34.33
CA GLY A 114 11.69 -4.15 33.50
C GLY A 114 12.98 -4.31 32.70
N PHE A 115 13.17 -3.42 31.71
CA PHE A 115 14.27 -3.47 30.75
C PHE A 115 15.65 -3.44 31.41
N SER A 116 15.87 -2.54 32.38
CA SER A 116 17.18 -2.35 33.01
C SER A 116 17.72 -3.62 33.66
N ARG A 117 16.88 -4.35 34.41
CA ARG A 117 17.26 -5.61 35.07
C ARG A 117 17.42 -6.76 34.09
N ALA A 118 16.64 -6.79 33.02
CA ALA A 118 16.83 -7.81 31.98
C ALA A 118 18.20 -7.66 31.30
N MET A 119 18.66 -6.42 31.09
CA MET A 119 19.96 -6.14 30.46
C MET A 119 21.16 -6.54 31.33
N GLU A 120 21.05 -6.57 32.66
CA GLU A 120 22.12 -7.03 33.57
C GLU A 120 22.48 -8.52 33.38
N HIS A 121 21.55 -9.31 32.83
CA HIS A 121 21.75 -10.74 32.55
C HIS A 121 22.36 -11.02 31.17
N ILE A 122 22.67 -9.96 30.41
CA ILE A 122 23.34 -10.04 29.10
C ILE A 122 24.82 -9.78 29.32
N LYS A 123 25.65 -10.81 29.09
CA LYS A 123 27.11 -10.67 29.10
C LYS A 123 27.64 -10.62 27.67
N ILE A 124 28.43 -9.59 27.37
CA ILE A 124 29.11 -9.41 26.09
C ILE A 124 30.44 -10.18 26.15
N ARG A 125 30.58 -11.17 25.27
CA ARG A 125 31.80 -12.02 25.19
C ARG A 125 32.71 -11.58 24.06
N ASN A 126 32.14 -11.30 22.88
CA ASN A 126 32.89 -10.85 21.70
C ASN A 126 32.32 -9.51 21.19
N PRO A 127 32.93 -8.36 21.52
CA PRO A 127 32.42 -7.06 21.09
C PRO A 127 32.61 -6.81 19.59
N GLU A 128 33.53 -7.50 18.92
CA GLU A 128 33.78 -7.32 17.48
C GLU A 128 32.63 -7.86 16.63
N SER A 129 32.13 -9.07 16.93
CA SER A 129 30.96 -9.65 16.28
C SER A 129 29.69 -8.82 16.51
N LEU A 130 29.48 -8.25 17.71
CA LEU A 130 28.38 -7.31 17.95
C LEU A 130 28.48 -6.06 17.09
N SER A 131 29.70 -5.56 16.89
CA SER A 131 29.94 -4.39 16.05
C SER A 131 29.54 -4.67 14.61
N GLN A 132 29.85 -5.87 14.09
CA GLN A 132 29.47 -6.30 12.74
C GLN A 132 27.95 -6.39 12.57
N ILE A 133 27.25 -7.06 13.50
CA ILE A 133 25.79 -7.14 13.53
C ILE A 133 25.16 -5.74 13.51
N TYR A 134 25.66 -4.84 14.37
CA TYR A 134 25.16 -3.47 14.45
C TYR A 134 25.37 -2.70 13.13
N MET A 135 26.55 -2.83 12.51
CA MET A 135 26.88 -2.15 11.26
C MET A 135 25.97 -2.59 10.11
N ASN A 136 25.71 -3.90 9.98
CA ASN A 136 24.82 -4.44 8.96
C ASN A 136 23.39 -3.92 9.09
N ILE A 137 22.86 -3.92 10.33
CA ILE A 137 21.56 -3.30 10.63
C ILE A 137 21.55 -1.82 10.21
N CYS A 138 22.54 -1.04 10.65
CA CYS A 138 22.61 0.39 10.38
C CYS A 138 22.70 0.71 8.88
N MET A 139 23.42 -0.10 8.10
CA MET A 139 23.54 0.10 6.65
C MET A 139 22.20 -0.04 5.93
N PHE A 140 21.31 -0.91 6.40
CA PHE A 140 20.02 -1.18 5.74
C PHE A 140 18.85 -0.32 6.26
N ILE A 141 19.00 0.41 7.37
CA ILE A 141 17.97 1.35 7.85
C ILE A 141 17.60 2.39 6.78
N PRO A 142 18.54 3.09 6.11
CA PRO A 142 18.18 4.02 5.04
C PRO A 142 17.46 3.35 3.88
N MET A 143 17.81 2.12 3.50
CA MET A 143 17.12 1.38 2.44
C MET A 143 15.64 1.22 2.76
N GLY A 144 15.32 0.73 3.98
CA GLY A 144 13.94 0.56 4.42
C GLY A 144 13.16 1.87 4.53
N TYR A 145 13.85 2.97 4.85
CA TYR A 145 13.25 4.30 4.98
C TYR A 145 13.01 4.99 3.63
N LEU A 146 13.98 4.97 2.73
CA LEU A 146 13.97 5.72 1.47
C LEU A 146 13.10 5.06 0.40
N LEU A 147 13.01 3.73 0.35
CA LEU A 147 12.20 3.02 -0.65
C LEU A 147 10.75 3.57 -0.79
N PRO A 148 9.93 3.65 0.28
CA PRO A 148 8.58 4.22 0.21
C PRO A 148 8.54 5.75 0.07
N TYR A 149 9.67 6.42 0.31
CA TYR A 149 9.80 7.88 0.18
C TYR A 149 10.05 8.30 -1.27
N VAL A 150 10.94 7.58 -1.95
CA VAL A 150 11.34 7.81 -3.36
C VAL A 150 10.31 7.25 -4.34
N PHE A 151 9.77 6.06 -4.05
CA PHE A 151 8.95 5.31 -4.99
C PHE A 151 7.53 5.09 -4.47
N ASP A 152 6.55 5.67 -5.17
CA ASP A 152 5.12 5.59 -4.81
C ASP A 152 4.59 4.14 -4.81
N TRP A 153 5.21 3.27 -5.62
CA TRP A 153 4.89 1.84 -5.61
C TRP A 153 5.13 1.22 -4.23
N PHE A 154 6.21 1.57 -3.52
CA PHE A 154 6.45 1.05 -2.17
C PHE A 154 5.51 1.69 -1.14
N ARG A 155 5.14 2.97 -1.32
CA ARG A 155 4.24 3.69 -0.41
C ARG A 155 2.88 3.02 -0.25
N ARG A 156 2.28 2.51 -1.33
CA ARG A 156 0.95 1.89 -1.31
C ARG A 156 0.87 0.65 -0.41
N ASN A 157 1.97 -0.10 -0.27
CA ASN A 157 2.01 -1.35 0.49
C ASN A 157 3.37 -1.53 1.16
N VAL A 158 3.75 -0.57 2.01
CA VAL A 158 5.10 -0.45 2.60
C VAL A 158 5.60 -1.77 3.19
N THR A 159 4.81 -2.44 4.04
CA THR A 159 5.23 -3.70 4.69
C THR A 159 5.45 -4.83 3.69
N ARG A 160 4.51 -5.03 2.75
CA ARG A 160 4.54 -6.16 1.82
C ARG A 160 5.56 -5.99 0.68
N ARG A 161 6.11 -4.79 0.50
CA ARG A 161 7.02 -4.47 -0.60
C ARG A 161 8.43 -4.15 -0.13
N VAL A 162 8.58 -3.39 0.95
CA VAL A 162 9.90 -2.95 1.43
C VAL A 162 10.68 -4.12 2.05
N ILE A 163 10.04 -4.93 2.91
CA ILE A 163 10.73 -6.02 3.61
C ILE A 163 11.27 -7.07 2.63
N PRO A 164 10.48 -7.60 1.67
CA PRO A 164 11.01 -8.55 0.70
C PRO A 164 12.13 -7.97 -0.17
N VAL A 165 12.08 -6.69 -0.52
CA VAL A 165 13.15 -6.05 -1.31
C VAL A 165 14.42 -5.88 -0.50
N CYS A 166 14.34 -5.53 0.78
CA CYS A 166 15.53 -5.50 1.65
C CYS A 166 16.13 -6.89 1.81
N PHE A 167 15.30 -7.92 2.00
CA PHE A 167 15.75 -9.31 2.06
C PHE A 167 16.41 -9.75 0.75
N LEU A 168 15.76 -9.52 -0.40
CA LEU A 168 16.30 -9.89 -1.72
C LEU A 168 17.58 -9.13 -2.05
N ALA A 169 17.67 -7.85 -1.67
CA ALA A 169 18.88 -7.07 -1.86
C ALA A 169 20.03 -7.60 -1.02
N SER A 170 19.78 -7.94 0.25
CA SER A 170 20.79 -8.56 1.10
C SER A 170 21.18 -9.94 0.57
N LEU A 171 20.22 -10.75 0.12
CA LEU A 171 20.51 -12.04 -0.50
C LEU A 171 21.36 -11.89 -1.77
N LEU A 172 21.05 -10.90 -2.60
CA LEU A 172 21.82 -10.60 -3.81
C LEU A 172 23.26 -10.19 -3.47
N ILE A 173 23.44 -9.38 -2.43
CA ILE A 173 24.76 -8.97 -1.95
C ILE A 173 25.59 -10.19 -1.52
N GLU A 174 25.03 -11.06 -0.67
CA GLU A 174 25.70 -12.30 -0.22
C GLU A 174 26.06 -13.20 -1.40
N ASN A 175 25.15 -13.35 -2.38
CA ASN A 175 25.42 -14.16 -3.57
C ASN A 175 26.53 -13.56 -4.45
N ILE A 176 26.56 -12.23 -4.64
CA ILE A 176 27.63 -11.59 -5.41
C ILE A 176 28.97 -11.74 -4.68
N GLN A 177 29.01 -11.62 -3.35
CA GLN A 177 30.22 -11.81 -2.56
C GLN A 177 30.75 -13.24 -2.68
N LEU A 178 29.86 -14.23 -2.61
CA LEU A 178 30.20 -15.64 -2.80
C LEU A 178 30.79 -15.91 -4.19
N ILE A 179 30.14 -15.40 -5.26
CA ILE A 179 30.62 -15.57 -6.64
C ILE A 179 31.96 -14.84 -6.86
N SER A 180 32.10 -13.64 -6.30
CA SER A 180 33.28 -12.80 -6.48
C SER A 180 34.49 -13.28 -5.69
N LYS A 181 34.37 -14.34 -4.88
CA LYS A 181 35.40 -14.82 -3.94
C LYS A 181 35.90 -13.74 -2.98
N HIS A 182 35.07 -12.72 -2.74
CA HIS A 182 35.43 -11.59 -1.86
C HIS A 182 35.01 -11.83 -0.40
N GLY A 183 34.51 -13.02 -0.04
CA GLY A 183 34.23 -13.32 1.36
C GLY A 183 33.38 -14.55 1.63
N PHE A 184 33.06 -14.66 2.92
CA PHE A 184 32.24 -15.67 3.56
C PHE A 184 30.76 -15.44 3.28
N TYR A 185 30.01 -16.50 2.93
CA TYR A 185 28.55 -16.43 2.84
C TYR A 185 27.99 -16.58 4.24
N ASP A 186 27.33 -15.53 4.74
CA ASP A 186 26.84 -15.48 6.11
C ASP A 186 25.33 -15.23 6.17
N LEU A 187 24.58 -16.20 6.67
CA LEU A 187 23.14 -16.06 6.86
C LEU A 187 22.78 -15.06 7.98
N ASP A 188 23.68 -14.78 8.92
CA ASP A 188 23.46 -13.78 9.95
C ASP A 188 23.53 -12.37 9.37
N ASP A 189 24.40 -12.12 8.39
CA ASP A 189 24.46 -10.86 7.64
C ASP A 189 23.14 -10.63 6.85
N LEU A 190 22.58 -11.68 6.25
CA LEU A 190 21.27 -11.63 5.57
C LEU A 190 20.13 -11.18 6.51
N ILE A 191 20.08 -11.76 7.71
CA ILE A 191 19.02 -11.48 8.68
C ILE A 191 19.18 -10.10 9.29
N THR A 192 20.40 -9.72 9.66
CA THR A 192 20.68 -8.43 10.29
C THR A 192 20.44 -7.26 9.32
N ASN A 193 20.80 -7.40 8.05
CA ASN A 193 20.43 -6.44 7.00
C ASN A 193 18.91 -6.34 6.81
N THR A 194 18.21 -7.48 6.80
CA THR A 194 16.74 -7.49 6.70
C THR A 194 16.08 -6.80 7.91
N LEU A 195 16.62 -6.99 9.12
CA LEU A 195 16.20 -6.29 10.34
C LEU A 195 16.42 -4.78 10.23
N GLY A 196 17.56 -4.34 9.67
CA GLY A 196 17.80 -2.94 9.33
C GLY A 196 16.70 -2.36 8.43
N GLY A 197 16.34 -3.08 7.37
CA GLY A 197 15.24 -2.70 6.48
C GLY A 197 13.88 -2.60 7.19
N ILE A 198 13.59 -3.51 8.12
CA ILE A 198 12.37 -3.49 8.95
C ILE A 198 12.34 -2.24 9.84
N ILE A 199 13.46 -1.90 10.48
CA ILE A 199 13.60 -0.71 11.34
C ILE A 199 13.44 0.57 10.49
N GLY A 200 14.11 0.66 9.35
CA GLY A 200 13.98 1.79 8.42
C GLY A 200 12.54 2.02 7.97
N ARG A 201 11.85 0.93 7.62
CA ARG A 201 10.42 0.96 7.27
C ARG A 201 9.56 1.44 8.44
N ALA A 202 9.87 1.02 9.68
CA ALA A 202 9.14 1.47 10.86
C ALA A 202 9.33 2.97 11.10
N LEU A 203 10.56 3.48 10.94
CA LEU A 203 10.88 4.91 11.01
C LEU A 203 10.13 5.73 9.95
N TYR A 204 10.03 5.22 8.71
CA TYR A 204 9.24 5.88 7.67
C TYR A 204 7.77 6.04 8.08
N VAL A 205 7.15 4.97 8.58
CA VAL A 205 5.74 5.03 9.00
C VAL A 205 5.57 5.94 10.23
N ALA A 206 6.51 5.90 11.18
CA ALA A 206 6.41 6.65 12.42
C ALA A 206 6.65 8.16 12.24
N VAL A 207 7.57 8.55 11.35
CA VAL A 207 8.00 9.95 11.18
C VAL A 207 7.49 10.52 9.86
N ALA A 208 7.99 10.00 8.74
CA ALA A 208 7.72 10.55 7.41
C ALA A 208 6.22 10.55 7.06
N TYR A 209 5.57 9.39 7.18
CA TYR A 209 4.17 9.24 6.83
C TYR A 209 3.26 10.06 7.76
N VAL A 210 3.58 10.10 9.06
CA VAL A 210 2.81 10.87 10.05
C VAL A 210 2.87 12.37 9.79
N LEU A 211 4.07 12.91 9.55
CA LEU A 211 4.26 14.35 9.35
C LEU A 211 3.67 14.84 8.01
N THR A 212 3.73 14.01 6.98
CA THR A 212 3.19 14.36 5.65
C THR A 212 1.69 14.15 5.55
N HIS A 213 1.08 13.31 6.39
CA HIS A 213 -0.35 12.98 6.33
C HIS A 213 -1.02 13.07 7.71
N PRO A 214 -1.08 14.22 8.39
CA PRO A 214 -1.50 14.31 9.79
C PRO A 214 -2.88 13.69 10.10
N LYS A 215 -3.79 13.63 9.10
CA LYS A 215 -5.12 13.00 9.23
C LYS A 215 -5.12 11.47 9.20
N TRP A 216 -4.05 10.81 8.74
CA TRP A 216 -4.02 9.35 8.51
C TRP A 216 -4.39 8.53 9.75
N ARG A 217 -4.02 9.01 10.96
CA ARG A 217 -4.36 8.30 12.21
C ARG A 217 -5.84 8.37 12.54
N SER A 218 -6.52 9.47 12.17
CA SER A 218 -7.97 9.57 12.31
C SER A 218 -8.65 8.68 11.28
N ASP A 219 -8.26 8.83 10.01
CA ASP A 219 -8.83 8.07 8.89
C ASP A 219 -8.64 6.55 9.08
N LEU A 220 -7.48 6.12 9.57
CA LEU A 220 -7.22 4.71 9.85
C LEU A 220 -8.06 4.20 11.04
N ARG A 221 -8.28 5.02 12.07
CA ARG A 221 -9.13 4.66 13.20
C ARG A 221 -10.59 4.54 12.75
N GLU A 222 -11.08 5.49 11.97
CA GLU A 222 -12.41 5.45 11.36
C GLU A 222 -12.57 4.25 10.43
N TYR A 223 -11.60 3.99 9.55
CA TYR A 223 -11.60 2.81 8.69
C TYR A 223 -11.63 1.51 9.48
N ARG A 224 -10.81 1.37 10.54
CA ARG A 224 -10.82 0.16 11.39
C ARG A 224 -12.17 -0.02 12.08
N LYS A 225 -12.73 1.06 12.62
CA LYS A 225 -14.06 1.07 13.26
C LYS A 225 -15.15 0.68 12.25
N TRP A 226 -15.15 1.32 11.08
CA TRP A 226 -16.05 1.00 9.98
C TRP A 226 -15.92 -0.46 9.54
N ARG A 227 -14.69 -0.96 9.34
CA ARG A 227 -14.45 -2.33 8.88
C ARG A 227 -14.96 -3.37 9.86
N LEU A 228 -14.79 -3.14 11.17
CA LEU A 228 -15.35 -4.00 12.21
C LEU A 228 -16.89 -3.98 12.16
N ASN A 229 -17.49 -2.79 12.04
CA ASN A 229 -18.94 -2.61 11.94
C ASN A 229 -19.55 -3.16 10.64
N ALA A 230 -18.77 -3.17 9.55
CA ALA A 230 -19.21 -3.56 8.23
C ALA A 230 -19.23 -5.08 8.06
N ARG A 231 -18.32 -5.82 8.71
CA ARG A 231 -18.23 -7.29 8.64
C ARG A 231 -19.56 -8.02 8.91
N SER A 232 -20.40 -7.45 9.77
CA SER A 232 -21.70 -7.98 10.14
C SER A 232 -22.86 -7.33 9.38
N ARG A 233 -22.64 -6.67 8.23
CA ARG A 233 -23.70 -6.05 7.41
C ARG A 233 -24.10 -6.95 6.24
N ALA A 234 -25.26 -6.66 5.66
CA ALA A 234 -25.86 -7.50 4.61
C ALA A 234 -24.93 -7.67 3.40
N LEU A 235 -24.41 -6.57 2.83
CA LEU A 235 -23.63 -6.61 1.60
C LEU A 235 -22.12 -6.88 1.79
N TYR A 236 -21.55 -6.56 2.94
CA TYR A 236 -20.09 -6.58 3.14
C TYR A 236 -19.41 -7.93 2.84
N PRO A 237 -19.96 -9.09 3.23
CA PRO A 237 -19.36 -10.39 2.89
C PRO A 237 -19.22 -10.64 1.39
N PHE A 238 -20.00 -9.95 0.57
CA PHE A 238 -19.99 -10.08 -0.89
C PHE A 238 -19.22 -8.95 -1.59
N MET A 239 -18.81 -7.89 -0.88
CA MET A 239 -18.22 -6.68 -1.49
C MET A 239 -16.98 -6.92 -2.36
N HIS A 240 -16.21 -7.99 -2.11
CA HIS A 240 -15.04 -8.32 -2.95
C HIS A 240 -15.40 -9.06 -4.24
N LYS A 241 -16.64 -9.55 -4.35
CA LYS A 241 -17.19 -10.30 -5.49
C LYS A 241 -18.27 -9.51 -6.24
N ILE A 242 -18.54 -8.30 -5.78
CA ILE A 242 -19.57 -7.42 -6.31
C ILE A 242 -18.89 -6.23 -6.98
N HIS A 243 -19.40 -5.81 -8.13
CA HIS A 243 -18.99 -4.57 -8.78
C HIS A 243 -20.18 -3.85 -9.41
N VAL A 244 -20.05 -2.53 -9.58
CA VAL A 244 -21.06 -1.72 -10.28
C VAL A 244 -20.93 -2.00 -11.76
N VAL A 245 -21.98 -2.59 -12.33
CA VAL A 245 -22.05 -2.90 -13.76
C VAL A 245 -22.60 -1.72 -14.51
N ARG A 246 -23.70 -1.15 -14.02
CA ARG A 246 -24.48 -0.16 -14.75
C ARG A 246 -25.02 0.92 -13.82
N THR A 247 -24.92 2.17 -14.25
CA THR A 247 -25.62 3.29 -13.62
C THR A 247 -26.58 3.91 -14.61
N THR A 248 -27.79 4.21 -14.14
CA THR A 248 -28.82 4.86 -14.95
C THR A 248 -28.74 6.37 -14.76
N LEU A 249 -28.55 7.10 -15.85
CA LEU A 249 -28.63 8.55 -15.93
C LEU A 249 -29.90 8.96 -16.67
N LEU A 250 -30.38 10.15 -16.34
CA LEU A 250 -31.55 10.75 -16.96
C LEU A 250 -31.10 11.80 -17.97
N GLY A 251 -31.75 11.81 -19.13
CA GLY A 251 -31.51 12.79 -20.17
C GLY A 251 -32.82 13.28 -20.78
N THR A 252 -32.76 14.47 -21.39
CA THR A 252 -33.94 15.14 -21.97
C THR A 252 -33.86 15.25 -23.50
N ASP A 253 -32.65 15.40 -24.05
CA ASP A 253 -32.43 15.51 -25.50
C ASP A 253 -31.49 14.39 -26.00
N SER A 254 -32.05 13.54 -26.85
CA SER A 254 -31.38 12.44 -27.52
C SER A 254 -30.15 12.87 -28.32
N ASN A 255 -30.23 13.99 -29.05
CA ASN A 255 -29.14 14.45 -29.93
C ASN A 255 -27.97 14.98 -29.10
N ALA A 256 -28.26 15.81 -28.09
CA ALA A 256 -27.24 16.32 -27.18
C ALA A 256 -26.52 15.20 -26.41
N ILE A 257 -27.26 14.17 -25.98
CA ILE A 257 -26.68 12.99 -25.30
C ILE A 257 -25.70 12.27 -26.24
N PHE A 258 -26.10 12.03 -27.48
CA PHE A 258 -25.25 11.32 -28.43
C PHE A 258 -23.99 12.12 -28.77
N ASP A 259 -24.12 13.42 -29.06
CA ASP A 259 -22.97 14.30 -29.31
C ASP A 259 -21.99 14.31 -28.12
N PHE A 260 -22.50 14.50 -26.89
CA PHE A 260 -21.64 14.59 -25.73
C PHE A 260 -20.99 13.25 -25.36
N TYR A 261 -21.77 12.19 -25.14
CA TYR A 261 -21.24 10.94 -24.61
C TYR A 261 -20.54 10.09 -25.67
N VAL A 262 -21.08 10.02 -26.88
CA VAL A 262 -20.50 9.19 -27.94
C VAL A 262 -19.43 9.97 -28.70
N THR A 263 -19.74 11.18 -29.15
CA THR A 263 -18.84 11.93 -30.05
C THR A 263 -17.69 12.62 -29.29
N LYS A 264 -17.99 13.35 -28.21
CA LYS A 264 -16.97 14.11 -27.45
C LYS A 264 -16.22 13.24 -26.43
N LEU A 265 -16.92 12.40 -25.68
CA LEU A 265 -16.30 11.53 -24.66
C LEU A 265 -15.84 10.17 -25.20
N GLY A 266 -16.30 9.75 -26.37
CA GLY A 266 -15.86 8.51 -27.01
C GLY A 266 -16.44 7.23 -26.39
N PHE A 267 -17.61 7.29 -25.73
CA PHE A 267 -18.23 6.08 -25.19
C PHE A 267 -18.77 5.20 -26.32
N ARG A 268 -18.63 3.87 -26.17
CA ARG A 268 -19.13 2.93 -27.17
C ARG A 268 -20.63 2.71 -26.96
N LEU A 269 -21.44 2.96 -27.98
CA LEU A 269 -22.86 2.59 -27.95
C LEU A 269 -22.99 1.07 -28.12
N LEU A 270 -23.55 0.39 -27.12
CA LEU A 270 -23.79 -1.06 -27.14
C LEU A 270 -25.15 -1.41 -27.71
N LYS A 271 -26.20 -0.77 -27.19
CA LYS A 271 -27.59 -1.09 -27.52
C LYS A 271 -28.47 0.13 -27.33
N THR A 272 -29.48 0.26 -28.18
CA THR A 272 -30.56 1.23 -28.01
C THR A 272 -31.86 0.46 -27.81
N VAL A 273 -32.57 0.77 -26.74
CA VAL A 273 -33.90 0.20 -26.45
C VAL A 273 -34.90 1.34 -26.52
N ARG A 274 -35.98 1.14 -27.27
CA ARG A 274 -37.08 2.09 -27.36
C ARG A 274 -38.31 1.45 -26.74
N GLU A 275 -38.90 2.14 -25.76
CA GLU A 275 -40.12 1.71 -25.10
C GLU A 275 -41.32 2.12 -25.97
N GLU A 276 -42.14 1.16 -26.41
CA GLU A 276 -43.23 1.42 -27.36
C GLU A 276 -44.34 2.29 -26.75
N LYS A 277 -44.57 2.16 -25.44
CA LYS A 277 -45.67 2.85 -24.75
C LYS A 277 -45.35 4.31 -24.43
N THR A 278 -44.14 4.59 -23.94
CA THR A 278 -43.75 5.95 -23.50
C THR A 278 -42.97 6.71 -24.57
N LYS A 279 -42.51 6.02 -25.63
CA LYS A 279 -41.55 6.54 -26.63
C LYS A 279 -40.19 6.93 -26.05
N ASP A 280 -39.89 6.54 -24.81
CA ASP A 280 -38.59 6.78 -24.20
C ASP A 280 -37.51 5.98 -24.92
N ILE A 281 -36.30 6.54 -24.95
CA ILE A 281 -35.15 5.93 -25.60
C ILE A 281 -34.06 5.73 -24.55
N SER A 282 -33.66 4.47 -24.35
CA SER A 282 -32.56 4.12 -23.47
C SER A 282 -31.32 3.79 -24.31
N TYR A 283 -30.24 4.52 -24.06
CA TYR A 283 -28.92 4.27 -24.64
C TYR A 283 -28.07 3.50 -23.63
N LEU A 284 -27.66 2.29 -23.99
CA LEU A 284 -26.65 1.56 -23.23
C LEU A 284 -25.28 1.88 -23.80
N LEU A 285 -24.48 2.61 -23.03
CA LEU A 285 -23.13 3.02 -23.36
C LEU A 285 -22.11 2.23 -22.53
N GLU A 286 -20.92 2.03 -23.08
CA GLU A 286 -19.81 1.35 -22.42
C GLU A 286 -18.61 2.27 -22.26
N PHE A 287 -18.08 2.31 -21.03
CA PHE A 287 -16.86 3.01 -20.67
C PHE A 287 -15.95 2.08 -19.84
N GLY A 288 -14.96 1.49 -20.51
CA GLY A 288 -14.06 0.50 -19.90
C GLY A 288 -14.81 -0.77 -19.50
N LYS A 289 -14.93 -1.03 -18.19
CA LYS A 289 -15.68 -2.18 -17.63
C LYS A 289 -17.06 -1.80 -17.10
N THR A 290 -17.42 -0.53 -17.17
CA THR A 290 -18.67 -0.01 -16.62
C THR A 290 -19.59 0.39 -17.75
N GLN A 291 -20.86 0.07 -17.58
CA GLN A 291 -21.94 0.48 -18.48
C GLN A 291 -22.66 1.69 -17.91
N ILE A 292 -23.16 2.55 -18.79
CA ILE A 292 -23.98 3.69 -18.44
C ILE A 292 -25.25 3.59 -19.27
N GLU A 293 -26.39 3.51 -18.61
CA GLU A 293 -27.69 3.58 -19.27
C GLU A 293 -28.18 5.01 -19.20
N ILE A 294 -28.38 5.67 -20.33
CA ILE A 294 -28.97 7.00 -20.38
C ILE A 294 -30.39 6.87 -20.89
N ARG A 295 -31.38 7.10 -20.02
CA ARG A 295 -32.79 7.14 -20.40
C ARG A 295 -33.17 8.55 -20.80
N CYS A 296 -33.42 8.72 -22.09
CA CYS A 296 -34.01 9.92 -22.66
C CYS A 296 -35.53 9.84 -22.48
N ILE A 297 -36.06 10.66 -21.60
CA ILE A 297 -37.48 10.66 -21.24
C ILE A 297 -38.19 11.71 -22.07
N HIS A 298 -39.32 11.33 -22.67
CA HIS A 298 -40.11 12.26 -23.47
C HIS A 298 -41.18 13.00 -22.65
N ASP A 299 -41.70 12.37 -21.59
CA ASP A 299 -42.70 12.95 -20.69
C ASP A 299 -42.10 13.18 -19.29
N LEU A 300 -41.86 14.45 -18.94
CA LEU A 300 -41.23 14.87 -17.67
C LEU A 300 -42.14 14.68 -16.44
N THR A 301 -43.38 14.24 -16.61
CA THR A 301 -44.31 14.03 -15.49
C THR A 301 -43.95 12.85 -14.60
N ILE A 302 -43.20 11.87 -15.11
CA ILE A 302 -42.75 10.69 -14.35
C ILE A 302 -41.23 10.56 -14.49
N ILE A 303 -40.49 11.08 -13.50
CA ILE A 303 -39.04 10.91 -13.43
C ILE A 303 -38.74 9.54 -12.79
N PRO A 304 -38.17 8.58 -13.53
CA PRO A 304 -37.81 7.29 -12.96
C PRO A 304 -36.66 7.45 -11.99
N LEU A 305 -36.75 6.75 -10.85
CA LEU A 305 -35.74 6.77 -9.81
C LEU A 305 -34.39 6.28 -10.35
N GLN A 306 -33.32 6.95 -9.93
CA GLN A 306 -31.96 6.56 -10.27
C GLN A 306 -31.75 5.09 -9.89
N THR A 307 -31.13 4.36 -10.80
CA THR A 307 -30.90 2.92 -10.67
C THR A 307 -29.42 2.63 -10.64
N VAL A 308 -28.99 1.82 -9.69
CA VAL A 308 -27.63 1.27 -9.65
C VAL A 308 -27.72 -0.23 -9.82
N THR A 309 -27.06 -0.76 -10.85
CA THR A 309 -27.00 -2.19 -11.13
C THR A 309 -25.66 -2.75 -10.71
N ILE A 310 -25.73 -3.84 -9.96
CA ILE A 310 -24.61 -4.44 -9.25
C ILE A 310 -24.52 -5.91 -9.65
N ALA A 311 -23.38 -6.35 -10.16
CA ALA A 311 -23.14 -7.76 -10.47
C ALA A 311 -22.83 -8.56 -9.21
N CYS A 312 -23.35 -9.79 -9.17
CA CYS A 312 -23.05 -10.77 -8.14
C CYS A 312 -23.12 -12.20 -8.71
N ASN A 313 -22.16 -13.05 -8.36
CA ASN A 313 -22.12 -14.45 -8.85
C ASN A 313 -23.17 -15.38 -8.21
N ASN A 314 -23.80 -14.97 -7.10
CA ASN A 314 -24.82 -15.78 -6.42
C ASN A 314 -25.91 -14.86 -5.88
N SER A 315 -26.94 -14.67 -6.71
CA SER A 315 -28.02 -13.74 -6.42
C SER A 315 -28.92 -14.24 -5.28
N GLU A 316 -29.11 -15.55 -5.16
CA GLU A 316 -29.98 -16.20 -4.17
C GLU A 316 -29.48 -16.00 -2.74
N ARG A 317 -28.20 -16.32 -2.48
CA ARG A 317 -27.60 -16.15 -1.16
C ARG A 317 -27.57 -14.69 -0.72
N LEU A 318 -27.40 -13.76 -1.68
CA LEU A 318 -27.46 -12.34 -1.40
C LEU A 318 -28.89 -11.92 -1.04
N LYS A 319 -29.89 -12.39 -1.78
CA LYS A 319 -31.31 -12.11 -1.54
C LYS A 319 -31.76 -12.59 -0.16
N GLU A 320 -31.48 -13.84 0.20
CA GLU A 320 -31.76 -14.40 1.54
C GLU A 320 -31.13 -13.56 2.65
N ARG A 321 -29.89 -13.12 2.43
CA ARG A 321 -29.20 -12.28 3.41
C ARG A 321 -29.78 -10.87 3.48
N LEU A 322 -30.30 -10.29 2.41
CA LEU A 322 -30.99 -9.01 2.47
C LEU A 322 -32.29 -9.13 3.29
N GLU A 323 -33.05 -10.21 3.08
CA GLU A 323 -34.28 -10.50 3.82
C GLU A 323 -34.02 -10.71 5.32
N GLN A 324 -32.92 -11.36 5.70
CA GLN A 324 -32.47 -11.46 7.11
C GLN A 324 -32.24 -10.10 7.79
N TYR A 325 -31.98 -9.04 7.01
CA TYR A 325 -31.80 -7.67 7.50
C TYR A 325 -33.07 -6.83 7.34
N ASN A 326 -34.22 -7.47 7.10
CA ASN A 326 -35.52 -6.84 6.88
C ASN A 326 -35.54 -5.89 5.66
N ILE A 327 -34.73 -6.18 4.64
CA ILE A 327 -34.74 -5.44 3.38
C ILE A 327 -35.67 -6.20 2.42
N SER A 328 -36.81 -5.60 2.10
CA SER A 328 -37.76 -6.18 1.16
C SER A 328 -37.17 -6.20 -0.25
N THR A 329 -37.19 -7.37 -0.88
CA THR A 329 -36.64 -7.60 -2.22
C THR A 329 -37.77 -7.97 -3.20
N GLY A 330 -37.63 -7.52 -4.44
CA GLY A 330 -38.56 -7.83 -5.51
C GLY A 330 -38.48 -9.28 -5.99
N SER A 331 -39.45 -9.69 -6.80
CA SER A 331 -39.40 -10.94 -7.55
C SER A 331 -38.25 -10.93 -8.57
N TYR A 332 -37.79 -12.12 -8.95
CA TYR A 332 -36.79 -12.25 -10.00
C TYR A 332 -37.38 -11.85 -11.35
N ARG A 333 -36.57 -11.15 -12.15
CA ARG A 333 -36.87 -10.68 -13.50
C ARG A 333 -35.69 -11.00 -14.43
N SER A 334 -35.87 -10.79 -15.72
CA SER A 334 -34.80 -10.91 -16.72
C SER A 334 -34.38 -9.51 -17.17
N ASP A 335 -33.07 -9.25 -17.22
CA ASP A 335 -32.51 -7.98 -17.70
C ASP A 335 -32.86 -7.78 -19.18
N THR A 336 -33.32 -6.59 -19.54
CA THR A 336 -33.77 -6.26 -20.89
C THR A 336 -32.63 -6.22 -21.92
N TYR A 337 -31.38 -6.07 -21.47
CA TYR A 337 -30.23 -5.97 -22.35
C TYR A 337 -29.53 -7.31 -22.52
N THR A 338 -29.30 -8.04 -21.42
CA THR A 338 -28.51 -9.28 -21.39
C THR A 338 -29.34 -10.55 -21.24
N GLY A 339 -30.59 -10.45 -20.80
CA GLY A 339 -31.45 -11.60 -20.46
C GLY A 339 -31.12 -12.26 -19.12
N LEU A 340 -30.08 -11.79 -18.42
CA LEU A 340 -29.61 -12.37 -17.16
C LEU A 340 -30.63 -12.18 -16.03
N ARG A 341 -30.57 -13.05 -15.03
CA ARG A 341 -31.47 -13.02 -13.87
C ARG A 341 -31.16 -11.79 -13.03
N THR A 342 -32.20 -11.04 -12.66
CA THR A 342 -32.10 -9.84 -11.83
C THR A 342 -33.14 -9.82 -10.71
N PHE A 343 -32.86 -9.10 -9.63
CA PHE A 343 -33.87 -8.67 -8.67
C PHE A 343 -33.54 -7.26 -8.16
N SER A 344 -34.53 -6.55 -7.63
CA SER A 344 -34.32 -5.18 -7.14
C SER A 344 -34.80 -4.98 -5.72
N PHE A 345 -34.24 -3.99 -5.04
CA PHE A 345 -34.69 -3.50 -3.74
C PHE A 345 -34.49 -1.98 -3.69
N HIS A 346 -35.14 -1.31 -2.74
CA HIS A 346 -35.13 0.15 -2.66
C HIS A 346 -34.35 0.64 -1.45
N GLY A 347 -33.60 1.72 -1.64
CA GLY A 347 -33.04 2.53 -0.56
C GLY A 347 -34.11 3.41 0.09
N PRO A 348 -33.77 4.11 1.19
CA PRO A 348 -34.70 4.98 1.92
C PRO A 348 -35.24 6.14 1.05
N ASP A 349 -34.43 6.62 0.10
CA ASP A 349 -34.80 7.74 -0.79
C ASP A 349 -35.46 7.25 -2.09
N GLY A 350 -35.91 5.99 -2.14
CA GLY A 350 -36.51 5.38 -3.33
C GLY A 350 -35.50 4.97 -4.42
N VAL A 351 -34.20 5.24 -4.25
CA VAL A 351 -33.17 4.76 -5.19
C VAL A 351 -33.27 3.25 -5.35
N CYS A 352 -33.42 2.79 -6.60
CA CYS A 352 -33.60 1.38 -6.90
C CYS A 352 -32.21 0.74 -7.12
N ILE A 353 -31.91 -0.29 -6.34
CA ILE A 353 -30.68 -1.07 -6.46
C ILE A 353 -31.05 -2.40 -7.10
N THR A 354 -30.50 -2.66 -8.28
CA THR A 354 -30.72 -3.90 -9.03
C THR A 354 -29.50 -4.80 -8.90
N ILE A 355 -29.70 -6.06 -8.54
CA ILE A 355 -28.67 -7.09 -8.59
C ILE A 355 -28.83 -7.85 -9.90
N ILE A 356 -27.73 -8.03 -10.62
CA ILE A 356 -27.64 -8.88 -11.82
C ILE A 356 -26.73 -10.07 -11.53
N GLU A 357 -27.18 -11.26 -11.92
CA GLU A 357 -26.41 -12.50 -11.79
C GLU A 357 -25.55 -12.72 -13.03
N GLU A 358 -24.23 -12.73 -12.84
CA GLU A 358 -23.21 -12.97 -13.87
C GLU A 358 -22.61 -14.38 -13.79
#